data_AF-A0A1S4BXS9-F1
#
_entry.id   AF-A0A1S4BXS9-F1
#
_cell.length_a   1.000
_cell.length_b   1.000
_cell.length_c   1.000
_cell.angle_alpha   90.00
_cell.angle_beta   90.00
_cell.angle_gamma   90.00
#
_symmetry.space_group_name_H-M   'P 1'
#
loop_
_entity.id
_entity.type
_entity.pdbx_description
1 polymer ?
#
loop_
_entity_poly.entity_id
_entity_poly.type
_entity_poly.pdbx_seq_one_letter_code
_entity_poly.pdbx_strand_id
1 'polypeptide(L)'
;MDYIDLYLIHWPVSSKPGIHEYPIKKEDFLPMDFKSVWAAMEECQKLRLTKSIGVRNFSCKKLADVLATVNIPPAVNQKWVHVGSKRSNGVVVGYSPLGSIGTFYGTNRVMESQVLNQRQDCRAGILR
;
A
#
# COMPACT_ATOMS: atom_id res chain seq x y z
N MET A 1 -3.77 -23.48 -2.49
CA MET A 1 -4.22 -22.20 -1.91
C MET A 1 -5.31 -21.75 -2.84
N ASP A 2 -6.56 -21.80 -2.39
CA ASP A 2 -7.70 -21.82 -3.32
C ASP A 2 -8.43 -20.46 -3.36
N TYR A 3 -8.14 -19.59 -2.39
CA TYR A 3 -8.56 -18.20 -2.35
C TYR A 3 -7.57 -17.37 -1.51
N ILE A 4 -7.65 -16.05 -1.61
CA ILE A 4 -6.97 -15.10 -0.72
C ILE A 4 -7.97 -14.14 -0.08
N ASP A 5 -7.73 -13.67 1.14
CA ASP A 5 -8.67 -12.75 1.82
C ASP A 5 -8.62 -11.34 1.22
N LEU A 6 -7.46 -10.88 0.76
CA LEU A 6 -7.25 -9.54 0.23
C LEU A 6 -6.30 -9.55 -0.98
N TYR A 7 -6.77 -9.03 -2.10
CA TYR A 7 -5.97 -8.83 -3.32
C TYR A 7 -5.80 -7.34 -3.63
N LEU A 8 -4.56 -6.88 -3.82
CA LEU A 8 -4.25 -5.47 -3.98
C LEU A 8 -3.57 -5.18 -5.31
N ILE A 9 -3.98 -4.09 -5.97
CA ILE A 9 -3.14 -3.45 -6.99
C ILE A 9 -1.93 -2.84 -6.28
N HIS A 10 -0.74 -3.41 -6.51
CA HIS A 10 0.47 -3.07 -5.75
C HIS A 10 0.96 -1.62 -6.02
N TRP A 11 0.96 -1.21 -7.29
CA TRP A 11 1.37 0.13 -7.70
C TRP A 11 0.42 0.68 -8.77
N PRO A 12 0.17 2.00 -8.81
CA PRO A 12 -0.67 2.62 -9.83
C PRO A 12 0.11 2.91 -11.12
N VAL A 13 0.76 1.88 -11.67
CA VAL A 13 1.53 1.86 -12.92
C VAL A 13 1.50 0.45 -13.50
N SER A 14 1.67 0.33 -14.81
CA SER A 14 1.87 -0.95 -15.50
C SER A 14 3.30 -1.04 -16.03
N SER A 15 3.79 -2.27 -16.21
CA SER A 15 5.04 -2.55 -16.92
C SER A 15 4.82 -3.59 -17.99
N LYS A 16 5.78 -3.76 -18.90
CA LYS A 16 5.74 -4.82 -19.90
C LYS A 16 5.59 -6.20 -19.21
N PRO A 17 4.64 -7.03 -19.66
CA PRO A 17 4.43 -8.36 -19.07
C PRO A 17 5.65 -9.25 -19.31
N GLY A 18 5.91 -10.17 -18.37
CA GLY A 18 7.02 -11.13 -18.45
C GLY A 18 8.38 -10.59 -18.00
N ILE A 19 8.51 -9.29 -17.74
CA ILE A 19 9.72 -8.69 -17.16
C ILE A 19 9.55 -8.59 -15.65
N HIS A 20 10.38 -9.32 -14.91
CA HIS A 20 10.34 -9.40 -13.43
C HIS A 20 11.62 -8.82 -12.78
N GLU A 21 12.25 -7.85 -13.44
CA GLU A 21 13.41 -7.14 -12.90
C GLU A 21 12.98 -5.98 -12.00
N TYR A 22 13.74 -5.76 -10.92
CA TYR A 22 13.52 -4.64 -10.01
C TYR A 22 14.85 -3.94 -9.71
N PRO A 23 14.94 -2.60 -9.82
CA PRO A 23 13.87 -1.67 -10.22
C PRO A 23 13.48 -1.81 -11.70
N ILE A 24 12.22 -1.51 -12.02
CA ILE A 24 11.71 -1.54 -13.39
C ILE A 24 12.41 -0.46 -14.22
N LYS A 25 12.92 -0.83 -15.41
CA LYS A 25 13.55 0.10 -16.35
C LYS A 25 12.54 1.09 -16.88
N LYS A 26 12.97 2.33 -17.16
CA LYS A 26 12.06 3.42 -17.52
C LYS A 26 11.29 3.11 -18.81
N GLU A 27 11.93 2.43 -19.74
CA GLU A 27 11.43 2.07 -21.07
C GLU A 27 10.40 0.92 -21.04
N ASP A 28 10.26 0.27 -19.88
CA ASP A 28 9.34 -0.83 -19.68
C ASP A 28 8.04 -0.41 -18.99
N PHE A 29 7.93 0.85 -18.54
CA PHE A 29 6.66 1.39 -18.03
C PHE A 29 5.64 1.59 -19.14
N LEU A 30 4.40 1.25 -18.83
CA LEU A 30 3.25 1.41 -19.70
C LEU A 30 2.17 2.27 -19.00
N PRO A 31 1.35 3.01 -19.76
CA PRO A 31 0.13 3.61 -19.23
C PRO A 31 -0.75 2.53 -18.58
N MET A 32 -1.32 2.84 -17.42
CA MET A 32 -2.24 1.93 -16.73
C MET A 32 -3.68 2.31 -17.06
N ASP A 33 -4.43 1.37 -17.61
CA ASP A 33 -5.89 1.48 -17.71
C ASP A 33 -6.53 1.03 -16.39
N PHE A 34 -6.75 1.99 -15.49
CA PHE A 34 -7.33 1.70 -14.17
C PHE A 34 -8.72 1.08 -14.25
N LYS A 35 -9.54 1.47 -15.23
CA LYS A 35 -10.92 1.00 -15.36
C LYS A 35 -10.94 -0.48 -15.70
N SER A 36 -10.21 -0.88 -16.74
CA SER A 36 -10.15 -2.29 -17.15
C SER A 36 -9.48 -3.17 -16.09
N VAL A 37 -8.41 -2.68 -15.46
CA VAL A 37 -7.75 -3.44 -14.38
C VAL A 37 -8.69 -3.60 -13.17
N TRP A 38 -9.42 -2.56 -12.77
CA TRP A 38 -10.34 -2.67 -11.64
C TRP A 38 -11.54 -3.58 -11.96
N ALA A 39 -12.09 -3.52 -13.17
CA ALA A 39 -13.15 -4.43 -13.60
C ALA A 39 -12.70 -5.90 -13.51
N ALA A 40 -11.44 -6.21 -13.86
CA ALA A 40 -10.87 -7.54 -13.67
C ALA A 40 -10.73 -7.93 -12.18
N MET A 41 -10.39 -6.98 -11.31
CA MET A 41 -10.36 -7.21 -9.85
C MET A 41 -11.75 -7.53 -9.30
N GLU A 42 -12.78 -6.81 -9.74
CA GLU A 42 -14.18 -7.09 -9.39
C GLU A 42 -14.59 -8.49 -9.83
N GLU A 43 -14.18 -8.92 -11.03
CA GLU A 43 -14.45 -10.26 -11.53
C GLU A 43 -13.76 -11.34 -10.68
N CYS A 44 -12.51 -11.14 -10.29
CA CYS A 44 -11.82 -12.04 -9.36
C CYS A 44 -12.58 -12.20 -8.03
N GLN A 45 -13.20 -11.14 -7.53
CA GLN A 45 -14.02 -11.21 -6.32
C GLN A 45 -15.33 -11.97 -6.56
N LYS A 46 -16.02 -11.73 -7.69
CA LYS A 46 -17.24 -12.45 -8.07
C LYS A 46 -17.00 -13.96 -8.23
N LEU A 47 -15.87 -14.33 -8.83
CA LEU A 47 -15.42 -15.72 -8.97
C LEU A 47 -14.93 -16.34 -7.66
N ARG A 48 -14.97 -15.61 -6.54
CA ARG A 48 -14.53 -16.04 -5.20
C ARG A 48 -13.05 -16.42 -5.11
N LEU A 49 -12.23 -15.91 -6.03
CA LEU A 49 -10.77 -16.04 -5.97
C LEU A 49 -10.18 -15.16 -4.85
N THR A 50 -10.88 -14.08 -4.51
CA THR A 50 -10.56 -13.23 -3.37
C THR A 50 -11.82 -12.80 -2.62
N LYS A 51 -11.74 -12.63 -1.29
CA LYS A 51 -12.84 -12.07 -0.51
C LYS A 51 -12.94 -10.55 -0.62
N SER A 52 -11.81 -9.86 -0.74
CA SER A 52 -11.74 -8.40 -0.81
C SER A 52 -10.70 -7.94 -1.82
N ILE A 53 -10.96 -6.78 -2.42
CA ILE A 53 -10.06 -6.11 -3.36
C ILE A 53 -9.72 -4.71 -2.88
N GLY A 54 -8.50 -4.26 -3.18
CA GLY A 54 -8.02 -2.95 -2.76
C GLY A 54 -6.84 -2.46 -3.60
N VAL A 55 -6.23 -1.39 -3.12
CA VAL A 55 -5.10 -0.75 -3.78
C VAL A 55 -3.95 -0.51 -2.80
N ARG A 56 -2.74 -0.33 -3.31
CA ARG A 56 -1.55 0.06 -2.54
C ARG A 56 -0.83 1.19 -3.26
N ASN A 57 -0.34 2.18 -2.51
CA ASN A 57 0.41 3.33 -3.02
C ASN A 57 -0.39 4.31 -3.90
N PHE A 58 -1.72 4.35 -3.77
CA PHE A 58 -2.55 5.28 -4.54
C PHE A 58 -2.64 6.64 -3.85
N SER A 59 -2.29 7.71 -4.55
CA SER A 59 -2.55 9.08 -4.10
C SER A 59 -4.07 9.36 -4.07
N CYS A 60 -4.50 10.43 -3.39
CA CYS A 60 -5.92 10.80 -3.34
C CYS A 60 -6.50 11.05 -4.74
N LYS A 61 -5.72 11.66 -5.64
CA LYS A 61 -6.11 11.89 -7.04
C LYS A 61 -6.35 10.57 -7.77
N LYS A 62 -5.37 9.65 -7.74
CA LYS A 62 -5.50 8.33 -8.40
C LYS A 62 -6.63 7.49 -7.81
N LEU A 63 -6.86 7.60 -6.50
CA LEU A 63 -7.98 6.92 -5.85
C LEU A 63 -9.33 7.48 -6.35
N ALA A 64 -9.44 8.80 -6.55
CA ALA A 64 -10.63 9.41 -7.13
C ALA A 64 -10.87 8.93 -8.57
N ASP A 65 -9.81 8.80 -9.37
CA ASP A 65 -9.91 8.27 -10.74
C ASP A 65 -10.45 6.83 -10.76
N VAL A 66 -10.01 5.97 -9.83
CA VAL A 66 -10.58 4.63 -9.65
C VAL A 66 -12.06 4.77 -9.23
N LEU A 67 -12.35 5.46 -8.14
CA LEU A 67 -13.69 5.57 -7.58
C LEU A 67 -14.75 6.11 -8.56
N ALA A 68 -14.35 6.88 -9.55
CA ALA A 68 -15.26 7.43 -10.57
C ALA A 68 -15.90 6.37 -11.48
N THR A 69 -15.37 5.15 -11.55
CA THR A 69 -15.76 4.16 -12.57
C THR A 69 -16.10 2.77 -12.05
N VAL A 70 -16.16 2.58 -10.73
CA VAL A 70 -16.19 1.25 -10.10
C VAL A 70 -17.54 0.90 -9.48
N ASN A 71 -17.87 -0.39 -9.48
CA ASN A 71 -19.07 -0.92 -8.83
C ASN A 71 -18.78 -1.31 -7.37
N ILE A 72 -17.58 -1.85 -7.12
CA ILE A 72 -17.12 -2.26 -5.81
C ILE A 72 -15.96 -1.33 -5.41
N PRO A 73 -16.12 -0.49 -4.38
CA PRO A 73 -15.04 0.39 -3.95
C PRO A 73 -13.88 -0.42 -3.33
N PRO A 74 -12.63 0.06 -3.43
CA PRO A 74 -11.49 -0.57 -2.78
C PRO A 74 -11.70 -0.65 -1.26
N ALA A 75 -11.60 -1.84 -0.69
CA ALA A 75 -11.76 -2.06 0.74
C ALA A 75 -10.62 -1.42 1.56
N VAL A 76 -9.41 -1.35 0.97
CA VAL A 76 -8.21 -0.83 1.62
C VAL A 76 -7.38 -0.03 0.62
N ASN A 77 -6.74 1.04 1.10
CA ASN A 77 -5.59 1.66 0.44
C ASN A 77 -4.34 1.50 1.32
N GLN A 78 -3.47 0.54 0.99
CA GLN A 78 -2.28 0.27 1.78
C GLN A 78 -1.18 1.29 1.42
N LYS A 79 -0.67 2.03 2.40
CA LYS A 79 0.28 3.14 2.17
C LYS A 79 1.50 3.03 3.06
N TRP A 80 2.58 3.67 2.62
CA TRP A 80 3.73 3.90 3.48
C TRP A 80 3.31 4.86 4.60
N VAL A 81 3.30 4.35 5.82
CA VAL A 81 2.88 5.09 7.02
C VAL A 81 3.89 4.77 8.10
N HIS A 82 4.43 5.80 8.72
CA HIS A 82 5.32 5.73 9.88
C HIS A 82 4.82 6.67 10.96
N VAL A 83 5.41 6.59 12.15
CA VAL A 83 5.06 7.47 13.27
C VAL A 83 5.25 8.94 12.87
N GLY A 84 4.17 9.73 12.92
CA GLY A 84 4.14 11.12 12.45
C GLY A 84 3.47 11.34 11.09
N SER A 85 3.14 10.28 10.36
CA SER A 85 2.37 10.38 9.11
C SER A 85 0.97 10.96 9.35
N LYS A 86 0.54 11.87 8.46
CA LYS A 86 -0.82 12.43 8.51
C LYS A 86 -1.86 11.33 8.31
N ARG A 87 -2.93 11.35 9.12
CA ARG A 87 -4.06 10.45 8.95
C ARG A 87 -4.73 10.71 7.61
N SER A 88 -5.05 9.65 6.89
CA SER A 88 -5.81 9.66 5.65
C SER A 88 -7.23 9.17 5.88
N ASN A 89 -8.17 9.65 5.06
CA ASN A 89 -9.57 9.22 5.10
C ASN A 89 -9.72 7.80 4.49
N GLY A 90 -10.62 6.99 5.05
CA GLY A 90 -10.84 5.58 4.65
C GLY A 90 -10.02 4.56 5.45
N VAL A 91 -10.20 3.27 5.17
CA VAL A 91 -9.41 2.19 5.80
C VAL A 91 -8.02 2.16 5.17
N VAL A 92 -7.02 2.61 5.93
CA VAL A 92 -5.61 2.61 5.52
C VAL A 92 -4.83 1.63 6.36
N VAL A 93 -4.21 0.67 5.69
CA VAL A 93 -3.24 -0.25 6.29
C VAL A 93 -1.85 0.32 6.03
N GLY A 94 -1.14 0.67 7.10
CA GLY A 94 0.23 1.14 7.02
C GLY A 94 1.21 0.01 6.73
N TYR A 95 2.16 0.21 5.83
CA TYR A 95 3.32 -0.68 5.66
C TYR A 95 4.63 0.06 5.95
N SER A 96 5.66 -0.71 6.31
CA SER A 96 6.96 -0.22 6.80
C SER A 96 6.86 0.78 7.96
N PRO A 97 6.13 0.45 9.05
CA PRO A 97 5.88 1.37 10.17
C PRO A 97 7.15 1.84 10.88
N LEU A 98 8.22 1.05 10.81
CA LEU A 98 9.54 1.34 11.41
C LEU A 98 10.54 1.93 10.40
N GLY A 99 10.06 2.51 9.29
CA GLY A 99 10.92 3.21 8.33
C GLY A 99 11.71 2.31 7.37
N SER A 100 11.44 0.99 7.36
CA SER A 100 12.07 0.02 6.45
C SER A 100 13.61 -0.05 6.58
N ILE A 101 14.13 0.07 7.80
CA ILE A 101 15.57 0.05 8.09
C ILE A 101 16.24 -1.18 7.46
N GLY A 102 17.41 -0.97 6.85
CA GLY A 102 18.18 -2.02 6.16
C GLY A 102 17.77 -2.27 4.70
N THR A 103 16.73 -1.58 4.20
CA THR A 103 16.37 -1.62 2.77
C THR A 103 16.95 -0.43 2.01
N PHE A 104 17.17 -0.59 0.69
CA PHE A 104 17.75 0.47 -0.15
C PHE A 104 16.93 1.78 -0.21
N TYR A 105 15.64 1.72 0.14
CA TYR A 105 14.71 2.85 0.16
C TYR A 105 14.28 3.27 1.59
N GLY A 106 14.81 2.60 2.61
CA GLY A 106 14.47 2.85 4.00
C GLY A 106 15.36 3.89 4.68
N THR A 107 14.93 4.37 5.84
CA THR A 107 15.72 5.26 6.69
C THR A 107 15.55 4.91 8.17
N ASN A 108 16.55 5.22 9.00
CA ASN A 108 16.51 4.96 10.45
C ASN A 108 15.85 6.08 11.27
N ARG A 109 15.29 7.10 10.61
CA ARG A 109 14.75 8.31 11.27
C ARG A 109 13.65 8.05 12.28
N VAL A 110 12.88 6.97 12.11
CA VAL A 110 11.83 6.58 13.06
C VAL A 110 12.45 6.11 14.38
N MET A 111 13.46 5.24 14.32
CA MET A 111 14.10 4.69 15.52
C MET A 111 15.07 5.68 16.19
N GLU A 112 15.63 6.60 15.42
CA GLU A 112 16.45 7.71 15.93
C GLU A 112 15.62 8.88 16.48
N SER A 113 14.29 8.78 16.45
CA SER A 113 13.42 9.86 16.96
C SER A 113 13.56 10.00 18.47
N GLN A 114 14.18 11.10 18.91
CA GLN A 114 14.33 11.43 20.33
C GLN A 114 12.98 11.46 21.07
N VAL A 115 11.91 11.93 20.41
CA VAL A 115 10.56 11.97 20.98
C VAL A 115 10.01 10.57 21.25
N LEU A 116 10.31 9.59 20.39
CA LEU A 116 9.86 8.21 20.58
C LEU A 116 10.69 7.49 21.64
N ASN A 117 12.01 7.72 21.66
CA ASN A 117 12.90 7.13 22.64
C ASN A 117 12.61 7.63 24.07
N GLN A 118 12.37 8.94 24.25
CA GLN A 118 11.98 9.49 25.55
C GLN A 118 10.69 8.87 26.12
N ARG A 119 9.72 8.54 25.27
CA ARG A 119 8.45 7.93 25.70
C ARG A 119 8.59 6.45 26.06
N GLN A 120 9.53 5.74 25.43
CA GLN A 120 9.88 4.38 25.79
C GLN A 120 10.55 4.34 27.17
N ASP A 121 11.47 5.27 27.43
CA ASP A 121 12.17 5.40 28.71
C ASP A 121 11.21 5.74 29.87
N CYS A 122 10.26 6.67 29.65
CA CYS A 122 9.25 7.00 30.66
C CYS A 122 8.34 5.82 31.02
N ARG A 123 8.04 4.91 30.09
CA ARG A 123 7.25 3.70 30.39
C ARG A 123 8.05 2.64 31.15
N ALA A 124 9.35 2.51 30.86
CA ALA A 124 10.23 1.60 31.59
C ALA A 124 10.47 2.04 33.04
N GLY A 125 10.38 3.35 33.33
CA GLY A 125 10.51 3.90 34.68
C GLY A 125 9.26 3.76 35.58
N ILE A 126 8.09 3.41 35.03
CA ILE A 126 6.84 3.22 35.79
C ILE A 126 6.67 1.75 36.26
N LEU A 127 7.48 0.83 35.75
CA LEU A 127 7.46 -0.60 36.10
C LEU A 127 8.60 -1.01 37.05
N ARG A 128 9.21 -0.06 37.78
CA ARG A 128 10.18 -0.34 38.84
C ARG A 128 9.64 0.07 40.20
#